data_AF-A0A660XEU9-F1
#
_entry.id   AF-A0A660XEU9-F1
#
_cell.length_a   1.000
_cell.length_b   1.000
_cell.length_c   1.000
_cell.angle_alpha   90.00
_cell.angle_beta   90.00
_cell.angle_gamma   90.00
#
_symmetry.space_group_name_H-M   'P 1'
#
loop_
_entity.id
_entity.type
_entity.pdbx_description
1 polymer ?
#
loop_
_entity_poly.entity_id
_entity_poly.type
_entity_poly.pdbx_seq_one_letter_code
_entity_poly.pdbx_strand_id
1 'polypeptide(L)'
;MRKSLCFLLLFLSVFLFAAEPVFYDAQLYLEGMAFEDAPPFSRLPAVAEDLLRKPVWNLSRNSAGVAAHFITDATEIHIQWEVLNNFHMVHMAGTGIRGLDLYVKEGKQWFHLGTGKPYQAGNKRRLIKNLTAEPREYLLYCPLYDGLKSLYIGINPEAEITEIKRSEKPLVFYGTSITQGGCVSRPGMAYPAIIGRNLERETINLGFSGNGHMDPEIINYICQIDAACYIFDCFPNMDLEMIKDRTERELKKLLEAHPKTPVLLTPNIMEEDGWFDPEIYNACMAENAEVAAIYERLKKDYKNLHMIPFKQIRHVAVEGTVDGIHLTDLGSMRMAEVMGKWIKRCF
;
A
#
# COMPACT_ATOMS: atom_id res chain seq x y z
N MET A 1 24.31 -45.21 -68.85
CA MET A 1 23.38 -45.46 -67.72
C MET A 1 24.06 -45.08 -66.40
N ARG A 2 23.84 -43.86 -65.89
CA ARG A 2 24.19 -43.48 -64.52
C ARG A 2 23.10 -42.53 -64.04
N LYS A 3 22.17 -43.04 -63.23
CA LYS A 3 21.13 -42.25 -62.56
C LYS A 3 21.71 -41.81 -61.22
N SER A 4 22.07 -40.54 -61.08
CA SER A 4 22.36 -39.94 -59.79
C SER A 4 21.05 -39.57 -59.11
N LEU A 5 20.76 -40.23 -58.00
CA LEU A 5 19.60 -39.98 -57.15
C LEU A 5 20.02 -38.92 -56.11
N CYS A 6 19.65 -37.65 -56.33
CA CYS A 6 19.79 -36.62 -55.32
C CYS A 6 18.67 -36.80 -54.27
N PHE A 7 19.03 -37.25 -53.08
CA PHE A 7 18.17 -37.17 -51.90
C PHE A 7 18.16 -35.73 -51.39
N LEU A 8 17.04 -35.04 -51.56
CA LEU A 8 16.79 -33.73 -50.97
C LEU A 8 16.34 -33.94 -49.51
N LEU A 9 17.25 -33.75 -48.56
CA LEU A 9 16.91 -33.68 -47.13
C LEU A 9 16.22 -32.33 -46.85
N LEU A 10 14.89 -32.36 -46.71
CA LEU A 10 14.12 -31.24 -46.18
C LEU A 10 14.40 -31.13 -44.68
N PHE A 11 15.18 -30.14 -44.26
CA PHE A 11 15.25 -29.72 -42.86
C PHE A 11 13.92 -29.04 -42.50
N LEU A 12 13.05 -29.74 -41.78
CA LEU A 12 11.86 -29.15 -41.17
C LEU A 12 12.33 -28.30 -39.97
N SER A 13 12.56 -27.00 -40.17
CA SER A 13 12.77 -26.09 -39.04
C SER A 13 11.43 -25.89 -38.35
N VAL A 14 11.20 -26.64 -37.27
CA VAL A 14 10.11 -26.39 -36.34
C VAL A 14 10.41 -25.07 -35.66
N PHE A 15 9.79 -23.99 -36.15
CA PHE A 15 9.70 -22.76 -35.40
C PHE A 15 8.78 -23.03 -34.20
N LEU A 16 9.37 -23.29 -33.04
CA LEU A 16 8.66 -23.19 -31.77
C LEU A 16 8.23 -21.73 -31.61
N PHE A 17 7.02 -21.41 -32.05
CA PHE A 17 6.36 -20.19 -31.64
C PHE A 17 6.14 -20.30 -30.13
N ALA A 18 6.65 -19.33 -29.37
CA ALA A 18 6.29 -19.19 -27.97
C ALA A 18 4.77 -19.02 -27.90
N ALA A 19 4.09 -19.91 -27.16
CA ALA A 19 2.65 -19.83 -27.00
C ALA A 19 2.26 -18.50 -26.34
N GLU A 20 1.15 -17.91 -26.76
CA GLU A 20 0.69 -16.65 -26.18
C GLU A 20 0.30 -16.83 -24.70
N PRO A 21 0.59 -15.84 -23.83
CA PRO A 21 0.23 -15.95 -22.42
C PRO A 21 -1.28 -15.91 -22.21
N VAL A 22 -1.77 -16.70 -21.25
CA VAL A 22 -3.17 -16.73 -20.80
C VAL A 22 -3.36 -15.70 -19.70
N PHE A 23 -4.36 -14.82 -19.83
CA PHE A 23 -4.62 -13.73 -18.89
C PHE A 23 -5.78 -14.07 -17.94
N TYR A 24 -5.52 -13.90 -16.65
CA TYR A 24 -6.47 -14.09 -15.56
C TYR A 24 -6.81 -12.74 -14.93
N ASP A 25 -8.08 -12.52 -14.59
CA ASP A 25 -8.50 -11.30 -13.86
C ASP A 25 -7.91 -11.32 -12.46
N ALA A 26 -7.18 -10.25 -12.10
CA ALA A 26 -6.51 -10.15 -10.82
C ALA A 26 -7.45 -9.98 -9.63
N GLN A 27 -8.73 -9.63 -9.87
CA GLN A 27 -9.75 -9.52 -8.82
C GLN A 27 -9.94 -10.81 -8.02
N LEU A 28 -9.63 -11.97 -8.61
CA LEU A 28 -9.68 -13.27 -7.95
C LEU A 28 -8.59 -13.47 -6.89
N TYR A 29 -7.58 -12.60 -6.85
CA TYR A 29 -6.38 -12.77 -6.03
C TYR A 29 -6.13 -11.58 -5.09
N LEU A 30 -7.08 -10.66 -4.93
CA LEU A 30 -6.82 -9.41 -4.21
C LEU A 30 -6.79 -9.57 -2.69
N GLU A 31 -5.84 -8.88 -2.07
CA GLU A 31 -5.79 -8.53 -0.65
C GLU A 31 -5.61 -7.00 -0.51
N GLY A 32 -5.76 -6.48 0.71
CA GLY A 32 -5.63 -5.05 1.02
C GLY A 32 -6.96 -4.27 0.92
N MET A 33 -8.09 -4.97 0.89
CA MET A 33 -9.44 -4.39 0.83
C MET A 33 -10.26 -4.88 2.03
N ALA A 34 -10.91 -3.96 2.74
CA ALA A 34 -11.58 -4.28 4.00
C ALA A 34 -13.11 -4.45 3.88
N PHE A 35 -13.70 -4.18 2.71
CA PHE A 35 -15.14 -4.13 2.53
C PHE A 35 -15.55 -4.89 1.27
N GLU A 36 -16.50 -5.81 1.41
CA GLU A 36 -16.96 -6.68 0.31
C GLU A 36 -17.73 -5.91 -0.78
N ASP A 37 -18.43 -4.84 -0.42
CA ASP A 37 -19.20 -3.98 -1.31
C ASP A 37 -18.40 -2.78 -1.85
N ALA A 38 -17.08 -2.76 -1.65
CA ALA A 38 -16.22 -1.75 -2.25
C ALA A 38 -16.24 -1.87 -3.78
N PRO A 39 -16.23 -0.74 -4.53
CA PRO A 39 -15.96 -0.79 -5.96
C PRO A 39 -14.60 -1.48 -6.21
N PRO A 40 -14.41 -2.15 -7.37
CA PRO A 40 -13.16 -2.85 -7.66
C PRO A 40 -11.92 -1.99 -7.40
N PHE A 41 -10.93 -2.59 -6.73
CA PHE A 41 -9.66 -1.96 -6.35
C PHE A 41 -9.79 -0.68 -5.50
N SER A 42 -10.95 -0.43 -4.89
CA SER A 42 -11.21 0.74 -4.03
C SER A 42 -11.17 0.34 -2.55
N ARG A 43 -11.01 1.35 -1.68
CA ARG A 43 -10.61 1.15 -0.28
C ARG A 43 -11.74 1.34 0.74
N LEU A 44 -12.89 1.82 0.29
CA LEU A 44 -14.08 2.08 1.10
C LEU A 44 -15.33 1.49 0.43
N PRO A 45 -16.37 1.15 1.21
CA PRO A 45 -17.58 0.54 0.68
C PRO A 45 -18.34 1.52 -0.21
N ALA A 46 -19.10 1.03 -1.20
CA ALA A 46 -19.80 1.88 -2.16
C ALA A 46 -20.76 2.87 -1.48
N VAL A 47 -21.39 2.46 -0.38
CA VAL A 47 -22.30 3.30 0.42
C VAL A 47 -21.62 4.52 1.06
N ALA A 48 -20.28 4.56 1.11
CA ALA A 48 -19.54 5.68 1.67
C ALA A 48 -19.56 6.93 0.77
N GLU A 49 -19.89 6.82 -0.51
CA GLU A 49 -19.91 7.94 -1.46
C GLU A 49 -20.78 9.11 -0.97
N ASP A 50 -21.97 8.80 -0.47
CA ASP A 50 -22.95 9.80 -0.02
C ASP A 50 -22.70 10.29 1.41
N LEU A 51 -21.85 9.59 2.17
CA LEU A 51 -21.59 9.86 3.59
C LEU A 51 -20.29 10.63 3.81
N LEU A 52 -19.38 10.63 2.85
CA LEU A 52 -18.06 11.21 2.99
C LEU A 52 -17.92 12.53 2.26
N ARG A 53 -16.95 13.31 2.72
CA ARG A 53 -16.47 14.48 1.98
C ARG A 53 -15.95 13.99 0.62
N LYS A 54 -16.38 14.66 -0.45
CA LYS A 54 -16.03 14.32 -1.83
C LYS A 54 -14.51 14.08 -2.06
N PRO A 55 -13.57 14.86 -1.49
CA PRO A 55 -12.14 14.58 -1.62
C PRO A 55 -11.73 13.21 -1.05
N VAL A 56 -12.29 12.82 0.10
CA VAL A 56 -12.01 11.53 0.74
C VAL A 56 -12.54 10.38 -0.10
N TRP A 57 -13.80 10.49 -0.58
CA TRP A 57 -14.38 9.51 -1.49
C TRP A 57 -13.54 9.33 -2.74
N ASN A 58 -13.18 10.43 -3.42
CA ASN A 58 -12.35 10.37 -4.63
C ASN A 58 -11.00 9.68 -4.36
N LEU A 59 -10.34 10.00 -3.25
CA LEU A 59 -9.09 9.35 -2.85
C LEU A 59 -9.29 7.88 -2.50
N SER A 60 -10.44 7.48 -1.95
CA SER A 60 -10.74 6.07 -1.66
C SER A 60 -10.83 5.19 -2.90
N ARG A 61 -11.05 5.79 -4.08
CA ARG A 61 -11.03 5.12 -5.39
C ARG A 61 -9.61 4.84 -5.92
N ASN A 62 -8.58 5.37 -5.27
CA ASN A 62 -7.19 4.97 -5.53
C ASN A 62 -6.89 3.63 -4.88
N SER A 63 -6.04 2.83 -5.52
CA SER A 63 -5.78 1.43 -5.12
C SER A 63 -4.59 1.27 -4.17
N ALA A 64 -4.29 2.30 -3.37
CA ALA A 64 -3.15 2.29 -2.45
C ALA A 64 -3.24 1.13 -1.45
N GLY A 65 -2.20 0.32 -1.38
CA GLY A 65 -2.14 -0.85 -0.49
C GLY A 65 -2.90 -2.09 -0.98
N VAL A 66 -3.69 -1.99 -2.05
CA VAL A 66 -4.32 -3.16 -2.69
C VAL A 66 -3.24 -3.94 -3.46
N ALA A 67 -3.26 -5.27 -3.37
CA ALA A 67 -2.32 -6.12 -4.08
C ALA A 67 -2.98 -7.43 -4.52
N ALA A 68 -2.53 -8.01 -5.64
CA ALA A 68 -2.85 -9.38 -5.99
C ALA A 68 -1.81 -10.33 -5.35
N HIS A 69 -2.27 -11.33 -4.59
CA HIS A 69 -1.49 -12.31 -3.87
C HIS A 69 -1.78 -13.72 -4.37
N PHE A 70 -0.80 -14.34 -5.02
CA PHE A 70 -1.02 -15.59 -5.76
C PHE A 70 0.22 -16.47 -5.78
N ILE A 71 0.01 -17.77 -6.01
CA ILE A 71 1.09 -18.73 -6.33
C ILE A 71 1.02 -19.05 -7.80
N THR A 72 2.17 -19.06 -8.47
CA THR A 72 2.28 -19.62 -9.82
C THR A 72 3.64 -20.26 -10.05
N ASP A 73 3.69 -21.28 -10.91
CA ASP A 73 4.89 -21.90 -11.44
C ASP A 73 5.28 -21.35 -12.82
N ALA A 74 4.71 -20.20 -13.20
CA ALA A 74 4.97 -19.54 -14.47
C ALA A 74 6.45 -19.23 -14.70
N THR A 75 6.91 -19.50 -15.92
CA THR A 75 8.26 -19.18 -16.41
C THR A 75 8.37 -17.75 -16.95
N GLU A 76 7.24 -17.10 -17.21
CA GLU A 76 7.13 -15.68 -17.50
C GLU A 76 5.84 -15.08 -16.93
N ILE A 77 5.91 -13.81 -16.52
CA ILE A 77 4.76 -13.08 -15.97
C ILE A 77 4.54 -11.82 -16.80
N HIS A 78 3.31 -11.67 -17.27
CA HIS A 78 2.79 -10.51 -17.96
C HIS A 78 1.75 -9.82 -17.10
N ILE A 79 1.56 -8.53 -17.36
CA ILE A 79 0.52 -7.72 -16.75
C ILE A 79 -0.18 -6.92 -17.85
N GLN A 80 -1.48 -6.75 -17.68
CA GLN A 80 -2.29 -5.84 -18.47
C GLN A 80 -3.21 -5.07 -17.53
N TRP A 81 -3.19 -3.75 -17.56
CA TRP A 81 -3.99 -2.93 -16.65
C TRP A 81 -4.44 -1.63 -17.29
N GLU A 82 -5.60 -1.13 -16.87
CA GLU A 82 -6.12 0.18 -17.24
C GLU A 82 -6.36 1.01 -15.98
N VAL A 83 -5.74 2.19 -15.90
CA VAL A 83 -5.92 3.11 -14.77
C VAL A 83 -7.22 3.91 -14.89
N LEU A 84 -7.74 4.34 -13.75
CA LEU A 84 -9.05 5.02 -13.65
C LEU A 84 -8.99 6.46 -14.14
N ASN A 85 -8.08 7.26 -13.57
CA ASN A 85 -8.05 8.72 -13.76
C ASN A 85 -6.92 9.17 -14.69
N ASN A 86 -5.92 8.33 -14.91
CA ASN A 86 -4.70 8.68 -15.61
C ASN A 86 -3.99 9.89 -14.96
N PHE A 87 -3.87 9.85 -13.62
CA PHE A 87 -3.39 10.94 -12.79
C PHE A 87 -1.86 11.13 -12.86
N HIS A 88 -1.41 12.36 -12.63
CA HIS A 88 0.01 12.75 -12.68
C HIS A 88 0.33 13.84 -11.66
N MET A 89 1.53 13.77 -11.07
CA MET A 89 2.13 14.79 -10.21
C MET A 89 3.60 14.95 -10.56
N VAL A 90 4.13 16.17 -10.46
CA VAL A 90 5.52 16.47 -10.86
C VAL A 90 6.56 15.97 -9.86
N HIS A 91 6.17 15.79 -8.60
CA HIS A 91 7.05 15.46 -7.47
C HIS A 91 6.93 13.98 -7.06
N MET A 92 6.22 13.14 -7.84
CA MET A 92 6.10 11.71 -7.59
C MET A 92 6.31 10.92 -8.88
N ALA A 93 7.06 9.82 -8.79
CA ALA A 93 7.33 8.97 -9.95
C ALA A 93 6.03 8.40 -10.53
N GLY A 94 5.88 8.45 -11.86
CA GLY A 94 4.69 7.91 -12.54
C GLY A 94 4.44 6.43 -12.23
N THR A 95 5.49 5.66 -11.93
CA THR A 95 5.41 4.27 -11.47
C THR A 95 4.77 4.13 -10.08
N GLY A 96 4.98 5.06 -9.16
CA GLY A 96 4.28 5.10 -7.87
C GLY A 96 2.81 5.49 -8.03
N ILE A 97 2.53 6.46 -8.90
CA ILE A 97 1.17 7.00 -9.10
C ILE A 97 0.26 5.97 -9.79
N ARG A 98 0.70 5.42 -10.94
CA ARG A 98 -0.11 4.65 -11.90
C ARG A 98 0.45 3.26 -12.21
N GLY A 99 1.61 2.93 -11.66
CA GLY A 99 2.32 1.69 -11.98
C GLY A 99 1.93 0.55 -11.07
N LEU A 100 2.50 -0.63 -11.35
CA LEU A 100 2.37 -1.83 -10.55
C LEU A 100 3.74 -2.28 -10.03
N ASP A 101 3.77 -3.03 -8.93
CA ASP A 101 5.02 -3.47 -8.33
C ASP A 101 4.99 -4.95 -7.95
N LEU A 102 5.74 -5.78 -8.65
CA LEU A 102 5.77 -7.22 -8.47
C LEU A 102 6.90 -7.63 -7.52
N TYR A 103 6.54 -8.41 -6.52
CA TYR A 103 7.42 -9.08 -5.59
C TYR A 103 7.25 -10.59 -5.69
N VAL A 104 8.34 -11.31 -5.40
CA VAL A 104 8.36 -12.76 -5.26
C VAL A 104 8.97 -13.12 -3.91
N LYS A 105 8.44 -14.17 -3.28
CA LYS A 105 8.93 -14.64 -1.99
C LYS A 105 9.92 -15.79 -2.19
N GLU A 106 11.07 -15.69 -1.53
CA GLU A 106 12.06 -16.75 -1.42
C GLU A 106 12.38 -16.96 0.06
N GLY A 107 12.00 -18.14 0.59
CA GLY A 107 12.01 -18.41 2.03
C GLY A 107 11.11 -17.45 2.80
N LYS A 108 11.69 -16.65 3.70
CA LYS A 108 10.97 -15.65 4.52
C LYS A 108 11.12 -14.21 4.00
N GLN A 109 11.75 -14.03 2.83
CA GLN A 109 12.10 -12.71 2.32
C GLN A 109 11.39 -12.45 0.99
N TRP A 110 10.91 -11.21 0.86
CA TRP A 110 10.32 -10.71 -0.37
C TRP A 110 11.35 -9.97 -1.20
N PHE A 111 11.42 -10.30 -2.48
CA PHE A 111 12.32 -9.71 -3.45
C PHE A 111 11.52 -8.94 -4.49
N HIS A 112 11.95 -7.71 -4.76
CA HIS A 112 11.42 -6.94 -5.88
C HIS A 112 11.81 -7.64 -7.19
N LEU A 113 10.83 -7.89 -8.05
CA LEU A 113 11.02 -8.64 -9.29
C LEU A 113 10.81 -7.79 -10.54
N GLY A 114 9.87 -6.84 -10.49
CA GLY A 114 9.59 -6.01 -11.64
C GLY A 114 8.59 -4.90 -11.36
N THR A 115 8.61 -3.87 -12.21
CA THR A 115 7.71 -2.71 -12.09
C THR A 115 6.95 -2.51 -13.37
N GLY A 116 5.63 -2.46 -13.27
CA GLY A 116 4.72 -2.10 -14.35
C GLY A 116 4.80 -0.61 -14.63
N LYS A 117 5.47 -0.22 -15.72
CA LYS A 117 5.67 1.17 -16.12
C LYS A 117 4.45 1.72 -16.87
N PRO A 118 3.75 2.75 -16.34
CA PRO A 118 2.52 3.28 -16.94
C PRO A 118 2.84 4.38 -17.96
N TYR A 119 2.74 4.06 -19.25
CA TYR A 119 2.98 5.02 -20.32
C TYR A 119 1.71 5.76 -20.75
N GLN A 120 0.55 5.13 -20.58
CA GLN A 120 -0.76 5.64 -20.98
C GLN A 120 -1.83 5.07 -20.05
N ALA A 121 -3.12 5.33 -20.32
CA ALA A 121 -4.21 4.82 -19.49
C ALA A 121 -4.26 3.27 -19.46
N GLY A 122 -4.19 2.61 -20.62
CA GLY A 122 -4.15 1.15 -20.75
C GLY A 122 -2.76 0.62 -21.10
N ASN A 123 -2.25 -0.35 -20.36
CA ASN A 123 -0.89 -0.85 -20.50
C ASN A 123 -0.88 -2.39 -20.60
N LYS A 124 0.03 -2.96 -21.40
CA LYS A 124 0.30 -4.40 -21.48
C LYS A 124 1.82 -4.61 -21.58
N ARG A 125 2.39 -5.41 -20.68
CA ARG A 125 3.84 -5.61 -20.56
C ARG A 125 4.16 -7.01 -20.06
N ARG A 126 5.29 -7.56 -20.52
CA ARG A 126 5.96 -8.66 -19.82
C ARG A 126 6.84 -8.06 -18.73
N LEU A 127 6.65 -8.47 -17.48
CA LEU A 127 7.48 -8.02 -16.36
C LEU A 127 8.78 -8.82 -16.29
N ILE A 128 8.68 -10.14 -16.45
CA ILE A 128 9.80 -11.05 -16.31
C ILE A 128 9.61 -12.29 -17.19
N LYS A 129 10.73 -12.94 -17.55
CA LYS A 129 10.80 -14.21 -18.28
C LYS A 129 11.98 -15.04 -17.77
N ASN A 130 12.06 -16.28 -18.22
CA ASN A 130 13.12 -17.23 -17.90
C ASN A 130 13.20 -17.56 -16.39
N LEU A 131 12.06 -17.55 -15.71
CA LEU A 131 11.95 -18.13 -14.37
C LEU A 131 12.01 -19.65 -14.47
N THR A 132 12.47 -20.31 -13.41
CA THR A 132 12.31 -21.77 -13.29
C THR A 132 10.84 -22.10 -13.09
N ALA A 133 10.39 -23.23 -13.66
CA ALA A 133 9.02 -23.72 -13.52
C ALA A 133 8.79 -24.34 -12.12
N GLU A 134 8.90 -23.52 -11.08
CA GLU A 134 8.67 -23.91 -9.69
C GLU A 134 7.63 -22.97 -9.08
N PRO A 135 6.64 -23.51 -8.34
CA PRO A 135 5.64 -22.70 -7.66
C PRO A 135 6.27 -21.68 -6.72
N ARG A 136 5.95 -20.40 -6.91
CA ARG A 136 6.39 -19.29 -6.05
C ARG A 136 5.23 -18.41 -5.64
N GLU A 137 5.34 -17.85 -4.44
CA GLU A 137 4.38 -16.88 -3.89
C GLU A 137 4.75 -15.46 -4.37
N TYR A 138 3.77 -14.72 -4.88
CA TYR A 138 3.94 -13.40 -5.47
C TYR A 138 2.98 -12.37 -4.88
N LEU A 139 3.43 -11.12 -4.81
CA LEU A 139 2.60 -9.95 -4.51
C LEU A 139 2.74 -8.91 -5.62
N LEU A 140 1.63 -8.56 -6.27
CA LEU A 140 1.56 -7.49 -7.27
C LEU A 140 0.78 -6.30 -6.70
N TYR A 141 1.51 -5.30 -6.22
CA TYR A 141 0.90 -4.07 -5.66
C TYR A 141 0.30 -3.19 -6.75
N CYS A 142 -0.89 -2.65 -6.45
CA CYS A 142 -1.64 -1.73 -7.29
C CYS A 142 -1.18 -0.27 -7.14
N PRO A 143 -1.61 0.66 -8.01
CA PRO A 143 -1.17 2.05 -7.98
C PRO A 143 -1.55 2.79 -6.69
N LEU A 144 -0.73 3.76 -6.25
CA LEU A 144 -0.92 4.47 -4.98
C LEU A 144 -1.83 5.71 -5.10
N TYR A 145 -1.75 6.41 -6.23
CA TYR A 145 -2.42 7.71 -6.43
C TYR A 145 -3.34 7.71 -7.65
N ASP A 146 -3.69 6.52 -8.14
CA ASP A 146 -4.73 6.30 -9.13
C ASP A 146 -5.50 5.02 -8.80
N GLY A 147 -6.69 4.88 -9.36
CA GLY A 147 -7.49 3.65 -9.31
C GLY A 147 -7.21 2.76 -10.52
N LEU A 148 -7.78 1.57 -10.50
CA LEU A 148 -7.78 0.64 -11.62
C LEU A 148 -9.21 0.40 -12.13
N LYS A 149 -9.36 0.37 -13.46
CA LYS A 149 -10.58 -0.16 -14.10
C LYS A 149 -10.48 -1.66 -14.32
N SER A 150 -9.29 -2.15 -14.64
CA SER A 150 -9.02 -3.58 -14.82
C SER A 150 -7.54 -3.90 -14.58
N LEU A 151 -7.29 -5.13 -14.15
CA LEU A 151 -5.96 -5.70 -13.99
C LEU A 151 -6.01 -7.19 -14.32
N TYR A 152 -5.09 -7.63 -15.19
CA TYR A 152 -4.94 -9.01 -15.59
C TYR A 152 -3.49 -9.47 -15.43
N ILE A 153 -3.32 -10.69 -14.92
CA ILE A 153 -2.04 -11.37 -14.79
C ILE A 153 -1.95 -12.40 -15.90
N GLY A 154 -0.93 -12.29 -16.75
CA GLY A 154 -0.68 -13.22 -17.84
C GLY A 154 0.44 -14.20 -17.49
N ILE A 155 0.21 -15.50 -17.71
CA ILE A 155 1.20 -16.57 -17.49
C ILE A 155 1.32 -17.45 -18.73
N ASN A 156 2.40 -18.22 -18.86
CA ASN A 156 2.51 -19.20 -19.95
C ASN A 156 1.41 -20.29 -19.84
N PRO A 157 0.87 -20.81 -20.96
CA PRO A 157 -0.32 -21.68 -20.93
C PRO A 157 -0.24 -22.93 -20.07
N GLU A 158 0.95 -23.53 -19.94
CA GLU A 158 1.17 -24.74 -19.15
C GLU A 158 1.33 -24.48 -17.65
N ALA A 159 1.36 -23.21 -17.22
CA ALA A 159 1.51 -22.84 -15.82
C ALA A 159 0.15 -22.70 -15.12
N GLU A 160 0.15 -22.91 -13.81
CA GLU A 160 -1.03 -22.74 -12.95
C GLU A 160 -0.90 -21.45 -12.14
N ILE A 161 -2.05 -20.84 -11.80
CA ILE A 161 -2.13 -19.72 -10.87
C ILE A 161 -3.23 -20.00 -9.84
N THR A 162 -2.92 -19.80 -8.57
CA THR A 162 -3.84 -20.08 -7.45
C THR A 162 -3.88 -18.92 -6.46
N GLU A 163 -5.03 -18.71 -5.85
CA GLU A 163 -5.21 -17.70 -4.79
C GLU A 163 -4.52 -18.11 -3.49
N ILE A 164 -4.01 -17.13 -2.75
CA ILE A 164 -3.60 -17.29 -1.35
C ILE A 164 -4.52 -16.43 -0.48
N LYS A 165 -5.14 -17.05 0.53
CA LYS A 165 -5.89 -16.34 1.56
C LYS A 165 -5.11 -16.34 2.86
N ARG A 166 -4.87 -15.15 3.41
CA ARG A 166 -4.30 -15.01 4.75
C ARG A 166 -5.38 -15.32 5.79
N SER A 167 -5.00 -16.05 6.82
CA SER A 167 -5.91 -16.37 7.94
C SER A 167 -5.83 -15.34 9.05
N GLU A 168 -4.74 -14.57 9.06
CA GLU A 168 -4.40 -13.59 10.04
C GLU A 168 -5.10 -12.26 9.78
N LYS A 169 -5.62 -11.63 10.85
CA LYS A 169 -6.22 -10.29 10.76
C LYS A 169 -5.22 -9.26 10.20
N PRO A 170 -5.69 -8.27 9.41
CA PRO A 170 -4.83 -7.29 8.77
C PRO A 170 -4.31 -6.22 9.74
N LEU A 171 -3.28 -5.49 9.31
CA LEU A 171 -2.87 -4.22 9.91
C LEU A 171 -3.64 -3.09 9.21
N VAL A 172 -4.32 -2.23 9.97
CA VAL A 172 -5.10 -1.11 9.41
C VAL A 172 -4.36 0.20 9.64
N PHE A 173 -3.91 0.83 8.57
CA PHE A 173 -3.25 2.13 8.61
C PHE A 173 -4.23 3.23 8.22
N TYR A 174 -4.39 4.26 9.05
CA TYR A 174 -5.16 5.46 8.74
C TYR A 174 -4.25 6.68 8.80
N GLY A 175 -4.26 7.49 7.74
CA GLY A 175 -3.36 8.64 7.71
C GLY A 175 -3.47 9.53 6.48
N THR A 176 -2.36 10.15 6.14
CA THR A 176 -2.27 11.30 5.22
C THR A 176 -1.82 10.88 3.81
N SER A 177 -1.27 11.85 3.06
CA SER A 177 -0.57 11.63 1.80
C SER A 177 0.61 10.68 1.95
N ILE A 178 1.32 10.72 3.09
CA ILE A 178 2.48 9.89 3.39
C ILE A 178 2.05 8.43 3.53
N THR A 179 1.00 8.17 4.31
CA THR A 179 0.39 6.82 4.45
C THR A 179 -0.08 6.29 3.10
N GLN A 180 -0.73 7.13 2.28
CA GLN A 180 -1.16 6.74 0.94
C GLN A 180 0.01 6.37 0.03
N GLY A 181 1.22 6.85 0.33
CA GLY A 181 2.46 6.55 -0.39
C GLY A 181 3.04 7.72 -1.18
N GLY A 182 2.61 8.95 -0.93
CA GLY A 182 3.26 10.15 -1.45
C GLY A 182 4.63 10.30 -0.78
N CYS A 183 5.77 10.22 -1.47
CA CYS A 183 6.00 10.19 -2.93
C CYS A 183 6.98 9.08 -3.31
N VAL A 184 6.74 7.87 -2.82
CA VAL A 184 7.63 6.71 -3.07
C VAL A 184 7.66 6.34 -4.55
N SER A 185 8.76 5.74 -4.98
CA SER A 185 9.06 5.53 -6.41
C SER A 185 8.16 4.49 -7.09
N ARG A 186 7.64 3.53 -6.31
CA ARG A 186 6.80 2.41 -6.78
C ARG A 186 5.91 1.88 -5.63
N PRO A 187 4.74 1.30 -5.92
CA PRO A 187 3.75 0.94 -4.91
C PRO A 187 4.25 0.16 -3.69
N GLY A 188 5.10 -0.85 -3.89
CA GLY A 188 5.62 -1.67 -2.80
C GLY A 188 6.58 -0.94 -1.86
N MET A 189 6.96 0.30 -2.15
CA MET A 189 7.78 1.14 -1.27
C MET A 189 6.96 1.98 -0.28
N ALA A 190 5.63 1.96 -0.33
CA ALA A 190 4.83 2.61 0.70
C ALA A 190 5.09 1.91 2.05
N TYR A 191 5.30 2.66 3.12
CA TYR A 191 5.69 2.08 4.42
C TYR A 191 4.70 1.03 4.93
N PRO A 192 3.36 1.13 4.72
CA PRO A 192 2.44 0.05 5.08
C PRO A 192 2.80 -1.25 4.36
N ALA A 193 3.05 -1.20 3.04
CA ALA A 193 3.42 -2.37 2.24
C ALA A 193 4.76 -2.98 2.70
N ILE A 194 5.75 -2.16 3.05
CA ILE A 194 7.03 -2.64 3.60
C ILE A 194 6.81 -3.39 4.92
N ILE A 195 6.01 -2.80 5.83
CA ILE A 195 5.69 -3.43 7.12
C ILE A 195 4.94 -4.74 6.92
N GLY A 196 3.94 -4.77 6.01
CA GLY A 196 3.17 -5.97 5.69
C GLY A 196 4.04 -7.13 5.24
N ARG A 197 4.98 -6.88 4.32
CA ARG A 197 5.96 -7.89 3.88
C ARG A 197 6.87 -8.36 5.00
N ASN A 198 7.36 -7.45 5.83
CA ASN A 198 8.27 -7.76 6.94
C ASN A 198 7.60 -8.56 8.07
N LEU A 199 6.30 -8.38 8.27
CA LEU A 199 5.52 -9.05 9.31
C LEU A 199 4.66 -10.21 8.77
N GLU A 200 4.78 -10.51 7.48
CA GLU A 200 3.96 -11.51 6.76
C GLU A 200 2.46 -11.33 7.03
N ARG A 201 1.96 -10.10 6.90
CA ARG A 201 0.58 -9.74 7.24
C ARG A 201 -0.02 -8.82 6.19
N GLU A 202 -1.32 -9.02 5.93
CA GLU A 202 -2.10 -8.13 5.09
C GLU A 202 -2.11 -6.71 5.68
N THR A 203 -2.14 -5.71 4.81
CA THR A 203 -2.27 -4.31 5.21
C THR A 203 -3.42 -3.63 4.50
N ILE A 204 -4.29 -2.98 5.25
CA ILE A 204 -5.29 -2.05 4.72
C ILE A 204 -4.72 -0.64 4.83
N ASN A 205 -4.55 0.03 3.69
CA ASN A 205 -4.01 1.39 3.65
C ASN A 205 -5.14 2.41 3.43
N LEU A 206 -5.61 3.03 4.50
CA LEU A 206 -6.58 4.13 4.50
C LEU A 206 -5.88 5.50 4.63
N GLY A 207 -4.81 5.70 3.85
CA GLY A 207 -4.20 7.02 3.67
C GLY A 207 -4.99 7.89 2.69
N PHE A 208 -5.29 9.12 3.09
CA PHE A 208 -6.00 10.10 2.27
C PHE A 208 -5.20 11.40 2.20
N SER A 209 -4.58 11.65 1.04
CA SER A 209 -3.78 12.85 0.78
C SER A 209 -4.49 14.15 1.15
N GLY A 210 -3.91 14.90 2.10
CA GLY A 210 -4.46 16.16 2.63
C GLY A 210 -5.80 16.04 3.34
N ASN A 211 -6.16 14.83 3.79
CA ASN A 211 -7.52 14.51 4.25
C ASN A 211 -7.58 13.56 5.46
N GLY A 212 -6.44 13.26 6.11
CA GLY A 212 -6.38 12.45 7.33
C GLY A 212 -6.87 13.21 8.57
N HIS A 213 -8.14 13.60 8.65
CA HIS A 213 -8.63 14.56 9.67
C HIS A 213 -9.37 13.93 10.86
N MET A 214 -9.20 12.62 11.07
CA MET A 214 -10.05 11.81 11.97
C MET A 214 -11.56 12.10 11.81
N ASP A 215 -12.05 12.12 10.57
CA ASP A 215 -13.48 12.35 10.32
C ASP A 215 -14.33 11.23 10.96
N PRO A 216 -15.40 11.55 11.73
CA PRO A 216 -16.19 10.55 12.45
C PRO A 216 -16.73 9.42 11.58
N GLU A 217 -17.08 9.74 10.33
CA GLU A 217 -17.58 8.80 9.33
C GLU A 217 -16.50 7.80 8.89
N ILE A 218 -15.25 8.25 8.75
CA ILE A 218 -14.12 7.34 8.46
C ILE A 218 -13.82 6.46 9.66
N ILE A 219 -13.87 7.01 10.87
CA ILE A 219 -13.66 6.24 12.10
C ILE A 219 -14.75 5.17 12.27
N ASN A 220 -16.01 5.47 11.89
CA ASN A 220 -17.09 4.47 11.84
C ASN A 220 -16.74 3.29 10.93
N TYR A 221 -16.15 3.52 9.76
CA TYR A 221 -15.73 2.45 8.86
C TYR A 221 -14.53 1.69 9.41
N ILE A 222 -13.54 2.37 9.99
CA ILE A 222 -12.38 1.73 10.63
C ILE A 222 -12.83 0.79 11.76
N CYS A 223 -13.83 1.19 12.57
CA CYS A 223 -14.39 0.36 13.64
C CYS A 223 -15.05 -0.94 13.13
N GLN A 224 -15.41 -1.04 11.85
CA GLN A 224 -16.01 -2.25 11.28
C GLN A 224 -14.98 -3.29 10.85
N ILE A 225 -13.71 -2.88 10.69
CA ILE A 225 -12.63 -3.75 10.22
C ILE A 225 -12.09 -4.55 11.40
N ASP A 226 -12.12 -5.89 11.35
CA ASP A 226 -11.51 -6.72 12.38
C ASP A 226 -9.99 -6.80 12.22
N ALA A 227 -9.26 -5.90 12.87
CA ALA A 227 -7.83 -5.74 12.68
C ALA A 227 -6.99 -6.49 13.72
N ALA A 228 -5.74 -6.78 13.36
CA ALA A 228 -4.70 -7.17 14.30
C ALA A 228 -4.16 -5.95 15.07
N CYS A 229 -4.06 -4.80 14.41
CA CYS A 229 -3.63 -3.54 15.00
C CYS A 229 -4.16 -2.38 14.15
N TYR A 230 -4.60 -1.31 14.81
CA TYR A 230 -4.93 -0.04 14.15
C TYR A 230 -3.78 0.94 14.33
N ILE A 231 -3.32 1.55 13.24
CA ILE A 231 -2.18 2.46 13.22
C ILE A 231 -2.67 3.83 12.71
N PHE A 232 -2.55 4.85 13.55
CA PHE A 232 -2.93 6.22 13.25
C PHE A 232 -1.69 7.05 12.97
N ASP A 233 -1.60 7.55 11.74
CA ASP A 233 -0.54 8.41 11.21
C ASP A 233 -1.17 9.58 10.42
N CYS A 234 -2.14 10.25 11.06
CA CYS A 234 -3.04 11.21 10.43
C CYS A 234 -2.79 12.67 10.84
N PHE A 235 -2.09 12.89 11.95
CA PHE A 235 -1.90 14.23 12.53
C PHE A 235 -1.22 15.26 11.59
N PRO A 236 -0.42 14.90 10.56
CA PRO A 236 0.15 15.92 9.67
C PRO A 236 -0.90 16.67 8.83
N ASN A 237 -2.16 16.26 8.87
CA ASN A 237 -3.26 16.99 8.22
C ASN A 237 -4.22 17.62 9.23
N MET A 238 -3.90 17.60 10.52
CA MET A 238 -4.75 18.14 11.59
C MET A 238 -4.05 19.30 12.26
N ASP A 239 -4.71 20.46 12.28
CA ASP A 239 -4.28 21.55 13.15
C ASP A 239 -4.60 21.26 14.63
N LEU A 240 -4.10 22.11 15.51
CA LEU A 240 -4.29 21.99 16.96
C LEU A 240 -5.77 21.98 17.39
N GLU A 241 -6.65 22.70 16.68
CA GLU A 241 -8.06 22.75 17.01
C GLU A 241 -8.75 21.43 16.67
N MET A 242 -8.47 20.87 15.49
CA MET A 242 -8.96 19.56 15.09
C MET A 242 -8.48 18.45 16.04
N ILE A 243 -7.22 18.48 16.47
CA ILE A 243 -6.68 17.51 17.43
C ILE A 243 -7.46 17.54 18.74
N LYS A 244 -7.74 18.75 19.27
CA LYS A 244 -8.51 18.93 20.51
C LYS A 244 -9.95 18.48 20.38
N ASP A 245 -10.61 18.80 19.27
CA ASP A 245 -12.03 18.48 19.06
C ASP A 245 -12.27 16.99 18.80
N ARG A 246 -11.39 16.35 18.02
CA ARG A 246 -11.69 15.05 17.41
C ARG A 246 -10.93 13.89 18.04
N THR A 247 -9.64 14.06 18.34
CA THR A 247 -8.76 12.91 18.58
C THR A 247 -9.18 12.07 19.78
N GLU A 248 -9.48 12.68 20.93
CA GLU A 248 -9.89 11.91 22.12
C GLU A 248 -11.23 11.20 21.90
N ARG A 249 -12.21 11.91 21.31
CA ARG A 249 -13.55 11.40 21.05
C ARG A 249 -13.53 10.19 20.11
N GLU A 250 -12.84 10.32 18.98
CA GLU A 250 -12.79 9.27 17.97
C GLU A 250 -11.91 8.08 18.39
N LEU A 251 -10.82 8.30 19.14
CA LEU A 251 -10.05 7.20 19.70
C LEU A 251 -10.84 6.39 20.72
N LYS A 252 -11.59 7.04 21.62
CA LYS A 252 -12.45 6.35 22.58
C LYS A 252 -13.42 5.41 21.89
N LYS A 253 -14.10 5.90 20.84
CA LYS A 253 -15.01 5.10 20.04
C LYS A 253 -14.37 3.84 19.46
N LEU A 254 -13.16 3.95 18.90
CA LEU A 254 -12.43 2.79 18.38
C LEU A 254 -12.01 1.83 19.52
N LEU A 255 -11.48 2.37 20.61
CA LEU A 255 -11.00 1.58 21.76
C LEU A 255 -12.14 0.85 22.48
N GLU A 256 -13.33 1.46 22.53
CA GLU A 256 -14.55 0.85 23.08
C GLU A 256 -15.10 -0.24 22.15
N ALA A 257 -15.05 -0.02 20.83
CA ALA A 257 -15.44 -1.04 19.85
C ALA A 257 -14.47 -2.23 19.83
N HIS A 258 -13.18 -1.98 20.08
CA HIS A 258 -12.11 -2.98 20.01
C HIS A 258 -11.25 -3.00 21.27
N PRO A 259 -11.79 -3.39 22.44
CA PRO A 259 -11.13 -3.22 23.75
C PRO A 259 -9.87 -4.07 23.95
N LYS A 260 -9.61 -5.02 23.05
CA LYS A 260 -8.43 -5.91 23.09
C LYS A 260 -7.46 -5.68 21.94
N THR A 261 -7.87 -4.97 20.90
CA THR A 261 -7.04 -4.79 19.69
C THR A 261 -6.09 -3.61 19.91
N PRO A 262 -4.79 -3.77 19.70
CA PRO A 262 -3.83 -2.68 19.80
C PRO A 262 -4.18 -1.50 18.89
N VAL A 263 -4.01 -0.29 19.42
CA VAL A 263 -4.09 0.98 18.69
C VAL A 263 -2.76 1.70 18.87
N LEU A 264 -2.08 2.01 17.78
CA LEU A 264 -0.78 2.68 17.77
C LEU A 264 -0.92 4.09 17.20
N LEU A 265 -0.59 5.10 18.02
CA LEU A 265 -0.50 6.49 17.59
C LEU A 265 0.92 6.83 17.12
N THR A 266 1.01 7.50 15.99
CA THR A 266 2.25 8.04 15.43
C THR A 266 2.20 9.56 15.54
N PRO A 267 3.13 10.22 16.25
CA PRO A 267 3.15 11.69 16.33
C PRO A 267 3.51 12.31 14.98
N ASN A 268 3.24 13.62 14.83
CA ASN A 268 3.72 14.39 13.69
C ASN A 268 5.24 14.23 13.56
N ILE A 269 5.68 14.04 12.31
CA ILE A 269 7.07 14.26 11.94
C ILE A 269 7.27 15.75 11.65
N MET A 270 8.49 16.25 11.88
CA MET A 270 8.81 17.64 11.57
C MET A 270 9.01 17.79 10.06
N GLU A 271 8.33 18.75 9.45
CA GLU A 271 8.63 19.19 8.08
C GLU A 271 10.04 19.79 8.04
N GLU A 272 10.75 19.62 6.92
CA GLU A 272 12.18 19.97 6.88
C GLU A 272 12.46 21.45 7.13
N ASP A 273 11.58 22.36 6.67
CA ASP A 273 11.67 23.79 6.92
C ASP A 273 11.32 24.17 8.37
N GLY A 274 10.49 23.38 9.04
CA GLY A 274 10.16 23.53 10.46
C GLY A 274 11.36 23.42 11.41
N TRP A 275 12.51 22.91 10.97
CA TRP A 275 13.75 23.00 11.76
C TRP A 275 14.37 24.40 11.80
N PHE A 276 13.97 25.28 10.88
CA PHE A 276 14.50 26.63 10.72
C PHE A 276 13.43 27.71 10.85
N ASP A 277 12.16 27.36 10.67
CA ASP A 277 11.01 28.23 10.88
C ASP A 277 10.43 28.04 12.31
N PRO A 278 10.56 29.04 13.21
CA PRO A 278 10.02 28.94 14.56
C PRO A 278 8.50 28.79 14.63
N GLU A 279 7.74 29.32 13.68
CA GLU A 279 6.29 29.23 13.65
C GLU A 279 5.86 27.78 13.38
N ILE A 280 6.39 27.18 12.32
CA ILE A 280 6.14 25.77 11.95
C ILE A 280 6.64 24.84 13.07
N TYR A 281 7.83 25.10 13.62
CA TYR A 281 8.37 24.34 14.75
C TYR A 281 7.40 24.33 15.94
N ASN A 282 6.97 25.52 16.37
CA ASN A 282 6.13 25.68 17.54
C ASN A 282 4.74 25.08 17.33
N ALA A 283 4.18 25.18 16.13
CA ALA A 283 2.91 24.54 15.77
C ALA A 283 3.02 23.01 15.88
N CYS A 284 3.99 22.39 15.19
CA CYS A 284 4.20 20.94 15.23
C CYS A 284 4.47 20.43 16.66
N MET A 285 5.24 21.17 17.46
CA MET A 285 5.49 20.82 18.86
C MET A 285 4.25 20.95 19.74
N ALA A 286 3.40 21.96 19.52
CA ALA A 286 2.14 22.13 20.24
C ALA A 286 1.14 21.02 19.92
N GLU A 287 1.01 20.66 18.64
CA GLU A 287 0.19 19.53 18.17
C GLU A 287 0.65 18.21 18.79
N ASN A 288 1.96 17.92 18.72
CA ASN A 288 2.54 16.73 19.33
C ASN A 288 2.36 16.69 20.85
N ALA A 289 2.42 17.84 21.52
CA ALA A 289 2.17 17.93 22.95
C ALA A 289 0.69 17.64 23.29
N GLU A 290 -0.26 18.12 22.48
CA GLU A 290 -1.68 17.82 22.68
C GLU A 290 -1.98 16.33 22.43
N VAL A 291 -1.46 15.75 21.35
CA VAL A 291 -1.60 14.29 21.08
C VAL A 291 -1.03 13.46 22.23
N ALA A 292 0.15 13.84 22.75
CA ALA A 292 0.74 13.18 23.91
C ALA A 292 -0.14 13.34 25.17
N ALA A 293 -0.71 14.52 25.41
CA ALA A 293 -1.61 14.75 26.54
C ALA A 293 -2.88 13.90 26.44
N ILE A 294 -3.47 13.76 25.24
CA ILE A 294 -4.61 12.88 24.99
C ILE A 294 -4.23 11.43 25.26
N TYR A 295 -3.11 10.96 24.72
CA TYR A 295 -2.59 9.61 24.97
C TYR A 295 -2.41 9.32 26.47
N GLU A 296 -1.80 10.24 27.22
CA GLU A 296 -1.57 10.10 28.67
C GLU A 296 -2.88 10.04 29.47
N ARG A 297 -3.93 10.73 29.03
CA ARG A 297 -5.27 10.60 29.61
C ARG A 297 -5.87 9.22 29.31
N LEU A 298 -5.93 8.85 28.04
CA LEU A 298 -6.61 7.63 27.59
C LEU A 298 -5.95 6.33 28.05
N LYS A 299 -4.60 6.26 28.09
CA LYS A 299 -3.90 5.02 28.46
C LYS A 299 -4.15 4.56 29.91
N LYS A 300 -4.72 5.44 30.75
CA LYS A 300 -5.15 5.09 32.12
C LYS A 300 -6.24 4.04 32.09
N ASP A 301 -7.18 4.19 31.16
CA ASP A 301 -8.36 3.34 31.00
C ASP A 301 -8.17 2.30 29.88
N TYR A 302 -7.40 2.64 28.84
CA TYR A 302 -7.21 1.80 27.65
C TYR A 302 -5.76 1.27 27.55
N LYS A 303 -5.54 0.02 27.97
CA LYS A 303 -4.20 -0.61 28.00
C LYS A 303 -3.68 -1.07 26.64
N ASN A 304 -4.58 -1.19 25.66
CA ASN A 304 -4.29 -1.49 24.26
C ASN A 304 -3.91 -0.24 23.43
N LEU A 305 -3.86 0.95 24.03
CA LEU A 305 -3.40 2.16 23.38
C LEU A 305 -1.89 2.33 23.56
N HIS A 306 -1.18 2.54 22.45
CA HIS A 306 0.27 2.73 22.37
C HIS A 306 0.60 4.00 21.58
N MET A 307 1.77 4.57 21.82
CA MET A 307 2.25 5.74 21.07
C MET A 307 3.75 5.62 20.82
N ILE A 308 4.16 5.90 19.57
CA ILE A 308 5.58 6.03 19.22
C ILE A 308 6.12 7.33 19.85
N PRO A 309 7.22 7.30 20.61
CA PRO A 309 7.83 8.52 21.11
C PRO A 309 8.36 9.37 19.95
N PHE A 310 8.01 10.65 19.90
CA PHE A 310 8.45 11.59 18.85
C PHE A 310 9.96 11.53 18.56
N LYS A 311 10.79 11.42 19.61
CA LYS A 311 12.25 11.29 19.49
C LYS A 311 12.73 10.11 18.61
N GLN A 312 11.92 9.07 18.44
CA GLN A 312 12.26 7.89 17.64
C GLN A 312 11.90 8.06 16.15
N ILE A 313 11.02 9.00 15.81
CA ILE A 313 10.48 9.16 14.45
C ILE A 313 10.81 10.52 13.83
N ARG A 314 11.15 11.54 14.62
CA ARG A 314 11.42 12.91 14.17
C ARG A 314 12.51 13.08 13.09
N HIS A 315 13.34 12.07 12.85
CA HIS A 315 14.43 12.13 11.86
C HIS A 315 14.23 11.18 10.68
N VAL A 316 13.05 10.56 10.53
CA VAL A 316 12.78 9.72 9.34
C VAL A 316 12.78 10.55 8.05
N ALA A 317 12.41 11.84 8.14
CA ALA A 317 12.33 12.78 7.02
C ALA A 317 13.68 13.33 6.54
N VAL A 318 14.73 13.32 7.37
CA VAL A 318 16.03 13.96 7.04
C VAL A 318 16.65 13.31 5.82
N GLU A 319 16.86 14.05 4.72
CA GLU A 319 17.26 13.52 3.39
C GLU A 319 16.28 12.47 2.80
N GLY A 320 15.15 12.30 3.46
CA GLY A 320 14.13 11.29 3.21
C GLY A 320 12.84 11.85 2.62
N THR A 321 12.82 13.13 2.21
CA THR A 321 11.66 13.79 1.59
C THR A 321 11.97 14.24 0.16
N VAL A 322 10.95 14.36 -0.68
CA VAL A 322 11.09 14.88 -2.05
C VAL A 322 10.89 16.40 -2.12
N ASP A 323 10.11 16.95 -1.20
CA ASP A 323 9.65 18.34 -1.20
C ASP A 323 9.65 18.98 0.19
N GLY A 324 10.34 18.36 1.16
CA GLY A 324 10.36 18.79 2.56
C GLY A 324 9.28 18.15 3.44
N ILE A 325 8.28 17.49 2.84
CA ILE A 325 7.13 16.90 3.55
C ILE A 325 6.98 15.41 3.21
N HIS A 326 6.87 15.08 1.92
CA HIS A 326 6.50 13.75 1.45
C HIS A 326 7.70 12.82 1.36
N LEU A 327 7.57 11.63 1.94
CA LEU A 327 8.69 10.68 2.04
C LEU A 327 9.08 10.12 0.67
N THR A 328 10.38 10.08 0.41
CA THR A 328 10.98 9.23 -0.63
C THR A 328 11.06 7.78 -0.15
N ASP A 329 11.58 6.90 -0.99
CA ASP A 329 11.87 5.51 -0.62
C ASP A 329 12.73 5.40 0.67
N LEU A 330 13.70 6.30 0.85
CA LEU A 330 14.56 6.32 2.04
C LEU A 330 13.78 6.66 3.30
N GLY A 331 12.97 7.72 3.25
CA GLY A 331 12.13 8.13 4.36
C GLY A 331 11.10 7.06 4.72
N SER A 332 10.46 6.47 3.71
CA SER A 332 9.47 5.40 3.86
C SER A 332 10.07 4.13 4.49
N MET A 333 11.29 3.73 4.09
CA MET A 333 12.01 2.61 4.70
C MET A 333 12.33 2.85 6.18
N ARG A 334 12.76 4.06 6.55
CA ARG A 334 13.02 4.45 7.94
C ARG A 334 11.74 4.48 8.76
N MET A 335 10.66 5.01 8.19
CA MET A 335 9.33 4.99 8.80
C MET A 335 8.89 3.55 9.09
N ALA A 336 9.01 2.67 8.09
CA ALA A 336 8.69 1.25 8.22
C ALA A 336 9.53 0.53 9.30
N GLU A 337 10.82 0.86 9.42
CA GLU A 337 11.68 0.29 10.45
C GLU A 337 11.23 0.67 11.87
N VAL A 338 10.93 1.96 12.10
CA VAL A 338 10.51 2.47 13.41
C VAL A 338 9.12 1.91 13.75
N MET A 339 8.14 2.11 12.87
CA MET A 339 6.76 1.66 13.10
C MET A 339 6.68 0.14 13.22
N GLY A 340 7.37 -0.61 12.35
CA GLY A 340 7.36 -2.07 12.36
C GLY A 340 7.85 -2.66 13.70
N LYS A 341 8.86 -2.04 14.33
CA LYS A 341 9.34 -2.43 15.67
C LYS A 341 8.26 -2.22 16.75
N TRP A 342 7.47 -1.16 16.66
CA TRP A 342 6.38 -0.88 17.61
C TRP A 342 5.18 -1.79 17.38
N ILE A 343 4.76 -1.96 16.13
CA ILE A 343 3.67 -2.87 15.75
C ILE A 343 3.99 -4.29 16.22
N LYS A 344 5.22 -4.78 16.02
CA LYS A 344 5.62 -6.12 16.47
C LYS A 344 5.53 -6.31 18.00
N ARG A 345 5.65 -5.25 18.80
CA ARG A 345 5.52 -5.31 20.27
C ARG A 345 4.06 -5.35 20.74
N CYS A 346 3.13 -5.06 19.84
CA CYS A 346 1.70 -5.11 20.12
C CYS A 346 1.14 -6.54 20.03
N PHE A 347 1.93 -7.49 19.51
CA PHE A 347 1.60 -8.90 19.31
C PHE A 347 2.34 -9.81 20.29
#